data_AF-A0A970MZX0-F1
#
_entry.id   AF-A0A970MZX0-F1
#
_cell.length_a   1.000
_cell.length_b   1.000
_cell.length_c   1.000
_cell.angle_alpha   90.00
_cell.angle_beta   90.00
_cell.angle_gamma   90.00
#
_symmetry.space_group_name_H-M   'P 1'
#
loop_
_entity.id
_entity.type
_entity.pdbx_description
1 polymer ?
#
loop_
_entity_poly.entity_id
_entity_poly.type
_entity_poly.pdbx_seq_one_letter_code
_entity_poly.pdbx_strand_id
1 'polypeptide(L)'
;MKNKESIKKRIDMIKQESDLTKSICLLSDLTYEIGIDACSEREEIVSDIKMLKGLLTGNGVKDGSIIKRVEDLERAMKGIETTLNKIDTFLRGDKSSDSIEKSLYARVVESERIAKNVVKLSWTVIGLLVTYFVTHLLGLLGA
;
A
#
# COMPACT_ATOMS: atom_id res chain seq x y z
N MET A 1 -16.48 14.91 -30.19
CA MET A 1 -17.51 15.11 -31.23
C MET A 1 -16.91 14.81 -32.59
N LYS A 2 -17.05 13.57 -33.08
CA LYS A 2 -16.49 13.14 -34.37
C LYS A 2 -17.07 13.89 -35.58
N ASN A 3 -18.13 14.69 -35.40
CA ASN A 3 -18.89 15.31 -36.49
C ASN A 3 -18.74 16.84 -36.64
N LYS A 4 -17.87 17.52 -35.87
CA LYS A 4 -17.79 18.99 -35.87
C LYS A 4 -17.43 19.59 -37.24
N GLU A 5 -16.49 18.97 -37.96
CA GLU A 5 -16.06 19.43 -39.29
C GLU A 5 -17.08 19.13 -40.39
N SER A 6 -17.76 17.99 -40.28
CA SER A 6 -18.87 17.59 -41.17
C SER A 6 -20.05 18.57 -41.08
N ILE A 7 -20.48 18.86 -39.85
CA ILE A 7 -21.56 19.82 -39.58
C ILE A 7 -21.19 21.21 -40.08
N LYS A 8 -19.94 21.65 -39.84
CA LYS A 8 -19.45 22.95 -40.31
C LYS A 8 -19.49 23.07 -41.83
N LYS A 9 -19.04 22.03 -42.55
CA LYS A 9 -19.11 21.98 -44.03
C LYS A 9 -20.55 22.05 -44.53
N ARG A 10 -21.48 21.32 -43.90
CA ARG A 10 -22.91 21.36 -44.25
C ARG A 10 -23.55 22.73 -43.99
N ILE A 11 -23.22 23.38 -42.88
CA ILE A 11 -23.66 24.75 -42.59
C ILE A 11 -23.13 25.73 -43.64
N ASP A 12 -21.87 25.58 -44.04
CA ASP A 12 -21.27 26.46 -45.06
C ASP A 12 -21.88 26.22 -46.45
N MET A 13 -22.30 24.99 -46.78
CA MET A 13 -23.09 24.68 -47.98
C MET A 13 -24.49 25.31 -47.93
N ILE A 14 -25.18 25.24 -46.79
CA ILE A 14 -26.52 25.84 -46.60
C ILE A 14 -26.48 27.37 -46.76
N LYS A 15 -25.40 28.02 -46.32
CA LYS A 15 -25.20 29.47 -46.48
C LYS A 15 -24.99 29.90 -47.94
N GLN A 16 -24.54 28.99 -48.80
CA GLN A 16 -24.30 29.27 -50.22
C GLN A 16 -25.55 29.02 -51.08
N GLU A 17 -26.60 28.40 -50.51
CA GLU A 17 -27.84 28.10 -51.23
C GLU A 17 -28.69 29.37 -51.37
N SER A 18 -29.08 29.68 -52.62
CA SER A 18 -29.78 30.92 -52.99
C SER A 18 -31.29 30.90 -52.72
N ASP A 19 -31.90 29.71 -52.67
CA ASP A 19 -33.31 29.55 -52.32
C ASP A 19 -33.48 29.49 -50.81
N LEU A 20 -34.01 30.57 -50.23
CA LEU A 20 -34.30 30.72 -48.81
C LEU A 20 -35.15 29.56 -48.24
N THR A 21 -36.12 29.06 -49.00
CA THR A 21 -37.02 28.00 -48.54
C THR A 21 -36.24 26.69 -48.39
N LYS A 22 -35.42 26.39 -49.40
CA LYS A 22 -34.55 25.21 -49.40
C LYS A 22 -33.48 25.29 -48.32
N SER A 23 -32.89 26.46 -48.09
CA SER A 23 -31.92 26.68 -47.01
C SER A 23 -32.54 26.46 -45.63
N ILE A 24 -33.77 26.90 -45.40
CA ILE A 24 -34.50 26.67 -44.15
C ILE A 24 -34.78 25.17 -43.96
N CYS A 25 -35.24 24.46 -45.00
CA CYS A 25 -35.46 23.02 -44.94
C CYS A 25 -34.17 22.27 -44.59
N LEU A 26 -33.07 22.55 -45.30
CA LEU A 26 -31.77 21.90 -45.06
C LEU A 26 -31.22 22.19 -43.66
N LEU A 27 -31.43 23.41 -43.13
CA LEU A 27 -31.04 23.75 -41.78
C LEU A 27 -31.88 23.01 -40.73
N SER A 28 -33.19 22.86 -40.97
CA SER A 28 -34.08 22.12 -40.08
C SER A 28 -33.70 20.63 -40.04
N ASP A 29 -33.42 20.03 -41.19
CA ASP A 29 -33.01 18.63 -41.30
C ASP A 29 -31.68 18.40 -40.57
N LEU A 30 -30.69 19.28 -40.80
CA LEU A 30 -29.40 19.21 -40.12
C LEU A 30 -29.56 19.34 -38.59
N THR A 31 -30.44 20.23 -38.13
CA THR A 31 -30.67 20.42 -36.69
C THR A 31 -31.36 19.21 -36.07
N TYR A 32 -32.28 18.59 -36.80
CA TYR A 32 -32.94 17.35 -36.38
C TYR A 32 -31.96 16.18 -36.27
N GLU A 33 -31.10 15.98 -37.28
CA GLU A 33 -30.05 14.96 -37.26
C GLU A 33 -29.08 15.17 -36.09
N ILE A 34 -28.62 16.41 -35.86
CA ILE A 34 -27.78 16.74 -34.71
C ILE A 34 -28.48 16.39 -33.39
N GLY A 35 -29.78 16.67 -33.30
CA GLY A 35 -30.59 16.33 -32.12
C GLY A 35 -30.67 14.83 -31.87
N ILE A 36 -30.89 14.03 -32.92
CA ILE A 36 -30.90 12.56 -32.84
C ILE A 36 -29.54 12.03 -32.38
N ASP A 37 -28.46 12.48 -33.02
CA ASP A 37 -27.10 12.05 -32.70
C ASP A 37 -26.76 12.37 -31.23
N ALA A 38 -27.10 13.58 -30.77
CA ALA A 38 -26.86 14.01 -29.40
C ALA A 38 -27.67 13.19 -28.38
N CYS A 39 -28.92 12.83 -28.70
CA CYS A 39 -29.72 11.96 -27.87
C CYS A 39 -29.12 10.54 -27.80
N SER A 40 -28.66 9.99 -28.92
CA SER A 40 -28.01 8.68 -28.97
C SER A 40 -26.70 8.65 -28.18
N GLU A 41 -25.83 9.64 -28.37
CA GLU A 41 -24.57 9.76 -27.59
C GLU A 41 -24.88 9.86 -26.09
N ARG A 42 -25.94 10.60 -25.72
CA ARG A 42 -26.36 10.73 -24.32
C ARG A 42 -26.83 9.39 -23.75
N GLU A 43 -27.59 8.60 -24.50
CA GLU A 43 -28.03 7.28 -24.06
C GLU A 43 -26.86 6.31 -23.86
N GLU A 44 -25.88 6.33 -24.76
CA GLU A 44 -24.64 5.55 -24.65
C GLU A 44 -23.87 5.93 -23.38
N ILE A 45 -23.65 7.24 -23.14
CA ILE A 45 -22.98 7.73 -21.92
C ILE A 45 -23.76 7.30 -20.66
N VAL A 46 -25.08 7.38 -20.67
CA VAL A 46 -25.91 6.95 -19.53
C VAL A 46 -25.77 5.45 -19.29
N SER A 47 -25.70 4.64 -20.35
CA SER A 47 -25.45 3.21 -20.27
C SER A 47 -24.08 2.91 -19.66
N ASP A 48 -23.03 3.58 -20.13
CA ASP A 48 -21.66 3.42 -19.62
C ASP A 48 -21.58 3.81 -18.14
N ILE A 49 -22.19 4.92 -17.74
CA ILE A 49 -22.26 5.35 -16.34
C ILE A 49 -22.97 4.31 -15.48
N LYS A 50 -24.09 3.74 -15.97
CA LYS A 50 -24.80 2.68 -15.25
C LYS A 50 -23.93 1.43 -15.09
N MET A 51 -23.22 1.02 -16.14
CA MET A 51 -22.32 -0.12 -16.11
C MET A 51 -21.18 0.11 -15.11
N LEU A 52 -20.51 1.26 -15.18
CA LEU A 52 -19.44 1.65 -14.25
C LEU A 52 -19.93 1.69 -12.81
N LYS A 53 -21.11 2.28 -12.57
CA LYS A 53 -21.73 2.30 -11.24
C LYS A 53 -22.02 0.88 -10.76
N GLY A 54 -22.51 0.00 -11.64
CA GLY A 54 -22.72 -1.41 -11.35
C GLY A 54 -21.43 -2.12 -10.94
N LEU A 55 -20.33 -1.91 -11.65
CA LEU A 55 -19.01 -2.47 -11.31
C LEU A 55 -18.45 -1.92 -9.99
N LEU A 56 -18.57 -0.62 -9.76
CA LEU A 56 -18.10 0.06 -8.55
C LEU A 56 -18.86 -0.41 -7.31
N THR A 57 -20.19 -0.51 -7.42
CA THR A 57 -21.09 -0.79 -6.29
C THR A 57 -21.56 -2.24 -6.19
N GLY A 58 -21.20 -3.09 -7.17
CA GLY A 58 -21.55 -4.51 -7.22
C GLY A 58 -22.98 -4.79 -7.70
N ASN A 59 -23.68 -3.79 -8.25
CA ASN A 59 -25.02 -3.94 -8.85
C ASN A 59 -26.04 -4.65 -7.92
N GLY A 60 -25.99 -4.36 -6.61
CA GLY A 60 -26.83 -4.98 -5.59
C GLY A 60 -26.17 -6.14 -4.82
N VAL A 61 -25.05 -6.67 -5.33
CA VAL A 61 -24.24 -7.69 -4.66
C VAL A 61 -22.95 -7.05 -4.16
N LYS A 62 -22.93 -6.64 -2.89
CA LYS A 62 -21.81 -5.91 -2.29
C LYS A 62 -20.47 -6.65 -2.39
N ASP A 63 -20.49 -7.97 -2.26
CA ASP A 63 -19.29 -8.81 -2.20
C ASP A 63 -18.50 -8.89 -3.52
N GLY A 64 -19.15 -8.62 -4.65
CA GLY A 64 -18.49 -8.54 -5.95
C GLY A 64 -17.98 -7.14 -6.32
N SER A 65 -18.24 -6.13 -5.47
CA SER A 65 -17.94 -4.74 -5.79
C SER A 65 -16.46 -4.40 -5.59
N ILE A 66 -15.97 -3.46 -6.40
CA ILE A 66 -14.60 -2.93 -6.22
C ILE A 66 -14.45 -2.28 -4.85
N ILE A 67 -15.48 -1.55 -4.39
CA ILE A 67 -15.47 -0.89 -3.07
C ILE A 67 -15.25 -1.92 -1.95
N LYS A 68 -15.96 -3.05 -2.00
CA LYS A 68 -15.83 -4.09 -0.99
C LYS A 68 -14.44 -4.74 -1.01
N ARG A 69 -13.90 -5.01 -2.19
CA ARG A 69 -12.53 -5.52 -2.35
C ARG A 69 -11.48 -4.57 -1.77
N VAL A 70 -11.67 -3.25 -1.92
CA VAL A 70 -10.80 -2.24 -1.32
C VAL A 70 -10.93 -2.26 0.20
N GLU A 71 -12.15 -2.29 0.73
CA GLU A 71 -12.40 -2.39 2.18
C GLU A 71 -11.73 -3.64 2.79
N ASP A 72 -11.84 -4.78 2.12
CA ASP A 72 -11.25 -6.03 2.58
C ASP A 72 -9.72 -6.00 2.53
N LEU A 73 -9.15 -5.34 1.51
CA LEU A 73 -7.71 -5.10 1.41
C LEU A 73 -7.20 -4.17 2.51
N GLU A 74 -7.92 -3.09 2.81
CA GLU A 74 -7.59 -2.20 3.94
C GLU A 74 -7.63 -2.94 5.27
N ARG A 75 -8.61 -3.82 5.46
CA ARG A 75 -8.73 -4.65 6.65
C ARG A 75 -7.57 -5.63 6.77
N ALA A 76 -7.18 -6.27 5.67
CA ALA A 76 -6.02 -7.16 5.63
C ALA A 76 -4.72 -6.39 5.93
N MET A 77 -4.54 -5.19 5.37
CA MET A 77 -3.39 -4.32 5.66
C MET A 77 -3.29 -3.95 7.13
N LYS A 78 -4.41 -3.59 7.79
CA LYS A 78 -4.43 -3.36 9.25
C LYS A 78 -4.04 -4.60 10.04
N GLY A 79 -4.44 -5.79 9.60
CA GLY A 79 -4.01 -7.06 10.19
C GLY A 79 -2.49 -7.28 10.07
N ILE A 80 -1.91 -6.95 8.92
CA ILE A 80 -0.46 -7.01 8.70
C ILE A 80 0.26 -6.00 9.59
N GLU A 81 -0.20 -4.76 9.65
CA GLU A 81 0.39 -3.71 10.50
C GLU A 81 0.44 -4.12 11.97
N THR A 82 -0.68 -4.64 12.51
CA THR A 82 -0.71 -5.12 13.90
C THR A 82 0.24 -6.29 14.14
N THR A 83 0.42 -7.17 13.16
CA THR A 83 1.36 -8.28 13.24
C THR A 83 2.81 -7.80 13.17
N LEU A 84 3.12 -6.86 12.28
CA LEU A 84 4.43 -6.21 12.19
C LEU A 84 4.79 -5.47 13.48
N ASN A 85 3.85 -4.73 14.06
CA ASN A 85 4.06 -4.05 15.33
C ASN A 85 4.35 -5.06 16.45
N LYS A 86 3.61 -6.17 16.52
CA LYS A 86 3.92 -7.25 17.48
C LYS A 86 5.33 -7.81 17.27
N ILE A 87 5.72 -8.08 16.03
CA ILE A 87 7.07 -8.57 15.71
C ILE A 87 8.13 -7.56 16.13
N ASP A 88 7.95 -6.28 15.83
CA ASP A 88 8.89 -5.23 16.23
C ASP A 88 8.99 -5.12 17.75
N THR A 89 7.87 -5.17 18.47
CA THR A 89 7.85 -5.21 19.94
C THR A 89 8.55 -6.46 20.48
N PHE A 90 8.38 -7.64 19.88
CA PHE A 90 9.09 -8.85 20.31
C PHE A 90 10.61 -8.76 20.09
N LEU A 91 11.03 -8.17 18.97
CA LEU A 91 12.44 -8.04 18.62
C LEU A 91 13.14 -6.97 19.45
N ARG A 92 12.54 -5.78 19.55
CA ARG A 92 13.16 -4.58 20.14
C ARG A 92 12.69 -4.26 21.56
N GLY A 93 11.57 -4.81 22.00
CA GLY A 93 10.88 -4.41 23.22
C GLY A 93 10.05 -3.15 23.02
N ASP A 94 9.15 -2.86 23.96
CA ASP A 94 8.39 -1.61 23.99
C ASP A 94 9.20 -0.55 24.74
N LYS A 95 9.45 0.62 24.13
CA LYS A 95 10.22 1.71 24.76
C LYS A 95 9.54 2.32 25.99
N SER A 96 8.25 2.06 26.18
CA SER A 96 7.42 2.67 27.21
C SER A 96 7.18 1.79 28.45
N SER A 97 7.73 0.57 28.47
CA SER A 97 7.39 -0.47 29.45
C SER A 97 8.64 -1.25 29.93
N ASP A 98 8.56 -1.83 31.14
CA ASP A 98 9.45 -2.86 31.71
C ASP A 98 9.69 -4.10 30.81
N SER A 99 9.07 -4.16 29.62
CA SER A 99 9.21 -5.26 28.66
C SER A 99 10.49 -5.22 27.82
N ILE A 100 11.31 -4.16 27.92
CA ILE A 100 12.62 -4.10 27.25
C ILE A 100 13.49 -5.29 27.64
N GLU A 101 13.46 -5.72 28.91
CA GLU A 101 14.20 -6.88 29.41
C GLU A 101 13.74 -8.21 28.79
N LYS A 102 12.48 -8.28 28.32
CA LYS A 102 11.92 -9.47 27.66
C LYS A 102 12.17 -9.50 26.16
N SER A 103 12.72 -8.43 25.58
CA SER A 103 13.02 -8.38 24.15
C SER A 103 14.13 -9.36 23.76
N LEU A 104 14.06 -9.91 22.54
CA LEU A 104 15.14 -10.77 22.03
C LEU A 104 16.47 -10.02 21.95
N TYR A 105 16.45 -8.73 21.60
CA TYR A 105 17.64 -7.89 21.59
C TYR A 105 18.30 -7.80 22.97
N ALA A 106 17.54 -7.52 24.03
CA ALA A 106 18.07 -7.44 25.38
C ALA A 106 18.68 -8.78 25.83
N ARG A 107 18.02 -9.90 25.52
CA ARG A 107 18.53 -11.24 25.84
C ARG A 107 19.82 -11.58 25.12
N VAL A 108 19.98 -11.18 23.86
CA VAL A 108 21.24 -11.36 23.11
C VAL A 108 22.36 -10.53 23.74
N VAL A 109 22.10 -9.26 24.05
CA VAL A 109 23.08 -8.37 24.70
C VAL A 109 23.48 -8.89 26.09
N GLU A 110 22.53 -9.43 26.86
CA GLU A 110 22.80 -10.02 28.17
C GLU A 110 23.63 -11.30 28.05
N SER A 111 23.32 -12.17 27.09
CA SER A 111 24.12 -13.37 26.79
C SER A 111 25.57 -13.00 26.43
N GLU A 112 25.78 -11.95 25.61
CA GLU A 112 27.12 -11.46 25.30
C GLU A 112 27.85 -10.94 26.55
N ARG A 113 27.14 -10.23 27.44
CA ARG A 113 27.72 -9.74 28.69
C ARG A 113 28.13 -10.89 29.61
N ILE A 114 27.29 -11.92 29.74
CA ILE A 114 27.58 -13.12 30.52
C ILE A 114 28.80 -13.83 29.92
N ALA A 115 28.86 -14.02 28.60
CA ALA A 115 30.01 -14.64 27.95
C ALA A 115 31.32 -13.89 28.24
N LYS A 116 31.32 -12.56 28.18
CA LYS A 116 32.48 -11.74 28.57
C LYS A 116 32.88 -11.94 30.03
N ASN A 117 31.90 -12.02 30.94
CA ASN A 117 32.16 -12.26 32.36
C ASN A 117 32.71 -13.67 32.61
N VAL A 118 32.22 -14.69 31.91
CA VAL A 118 32.73 -16.06 31.98
C VAL A 118 34.19 -16.12 31.52
N VAL A 119 34.53 -15.43 30.43
CA VAL A 119 35.93 -15.34 29.97
C VAL A 119 36.82 -14.70 31.03
N LYS A 120 36.38 -13.60 31.66
CA LYS A 120 37.13 -12.97 32.77
C LYS A 120 37.29 -13.92 33.96
N LEU A 121 36.23 -14.62 34.32
CA LEU A 121 36.24 -15.57 35.44
C LEU A 121 37.18 -16.75 35.16
N SER A 122 37.19 -17.26 33.93
CA SER A 122 38.16 -18.27 33.49
C SER A 122 39.60 -17.81 33.68
N TRP A 123 39.93 -16.56 33.32
CA TRP A 123 41.26 -16.00 33.55
C TRP A 123 41.61 -15.88 35.03
N THR A 124 40.66 -15.50 35.88
CA THR A 124 40.90 -15.43 37.33
C THR A 124 41.15 -16.80 37.95
N VAL A 125 40.45 -17.85 37.50
CA VAL A 125 40.66 -19.22 37.97
C VAL A 125 42.03 -19.73 37.53
N ILE A 126 42.42 -19.50 36.27
CA ILE A 126 43.75 -19.84 35.77
C ILE A 126 44.84 -19.11 36.59
N GLY A 127 44.66 -17.82 36.86
CA GLY A 127 45.58 -17.04 37.69
C GLY A 127 45.74 -17.61 39.10
N LEU A 128 44.63 -17.97 39.76
CA LEU A 128 44.64 -18.61 41.08
C LEU A 128 45.42 -19.93 41.09
N LEU A 129 45.21 -20.78 40.07
CA LEU A 129 45.94 -22.04 39.94
C LEU A 129 47.44 -21.79 39.78
N VAL A 130 47.84 -20.85 38.93
CA VAL A 130 49.26 -20.50 38.74
C VAL A 130 49.87 -19.98 40.04
N THR A 131 49.19 -19.08 40.76
CA THR A 131 49.66 -18.57 42.06
C THR A 131 49.81 -19.71 43.07
N TYR A 132 48.85 -20.62 43.14
CA TYR A 132 48.91 -21.80 44.01
C TYR A 132 50.13 -22.68 43.69
N PHE A 133 50.40 -22.95 42.41
CA PHE A 133 51.58 -23.72 42.01
C PHE A 133 52.90 -23.03 42.41
N VAL A 134 52.99 -21.71 42.19
CA VAL A 134 54.20 -20.93 42.52
C VAL A 134 54.43 -20.90 44.04
N THR A 135 53.39 -20.67 44.84
CA THR A 135 53.52 -20.66 46.31
C THR A 135 53.90 -22.03 46.85
N HIS A 136 53.38 -23.11 46.26
CA HIS A 136 53.72 -24.46 46.67
C HIS A 136 55.18 -24.82 46.31
N LEU A 137 55.66 -24.43 45.12
CA LEU A 137 57.06 -24.60 44.73
C LEU A 137 58.02 -23.77 45.60
N LEU A 138 57.67 -22.52 45.93
CA LEU A 138 58.46 -21.70 46.85
C LEU A 138 58.46 -22.28 48.27
N GLY A 139 57.34 -22.83 48.74
CA GLY A 139 57.27 -23.52 50.03
C GLY A 139 58.13 -24.78 50.09
N LEU A 140 58.32 -25.48 48.97
CA LEU A 140 59.23 -26.62 48.86
C LEU A 140 60.71 -26.23 48.74
N LEU A 141 61.03 -25.02 48.26
CA LEU A 141 62.40 -24.51 48.17
C LEU A 141 62.85 -23.71 49.41
N GLY A 142 61.90 -23.19 50.19
CA GLY A 142 62.14 -22.40 51.41
C GLY A 142 62.11 -23.19 52.72
N ALA A 143 61.89 -24.51 52.64
CA ALA A 143 62.07 -25.49 53.73
C ALA A 143 63.36 -26.27 53.49
#